data_AF-A0A1I8IT94-F1
#
_entry.id   AF-A0A1I8IT94-F1
#
_cell.length_a   1.000
_cell.length_b   1.000
_cell.length_c   1.000
_cell.angle_alpha   90.00
_cell.angle_beta   90.00
_cell.angle_gamma   90.00
#
_symmetry.space_group_name_H-M   'P 1'
#
loop_
_entity.id
_entity.type
_entity.pdbx_description
1 polymer ?
#
loop_
_entity_poly.entity_id
_entity_poly.type
_entity_poly.pdbx_seq_one_letter_code
_entity_poly.pdbx_strand_id
1 'polypeptide(L)'
;LSKLLTFLLVQAFAIADSEADTKIEDFRMDSSGSSSSPVSFASHKTSSRIYCSGLCSTKPGCFGICWVNSAKDCRLFTVSAYFNRDSWTMLTTTTERCDIYASIVNSTIQQLPFTGCSQSGNSSGGVCSRAIDGDKRQNYFKGSCSHTDLTVPIWWEGQLPQQSMVASVTIYNRQDCCADRLNNFQLLVDGVVCYDMNIAIPFSVTNLSCWQLGSQVRILNRQFAALCICEIEAFGFFFSTDRSPKRP
;
A
#
# COMPACT_ATOMS: atom_id res chain seq x y z
N LEU A 1 -60.33 -25.75 -27.79
CA LEU A 1 -59.90 -24.85 -26.70
C LEU A 1 -59.11 -25.65 -25.64
N SER A 2 -57.94 -26.27 -25.80
CA SER A 2 -56.72 -26.13 -26.61
C SER A 2 -56.06 -24.75 -26.55
N LYS A 3 -55.00 -24.68 -25.73
CA LYS A 3 -53.88 -23.72 -25.74
C LYS A 3 -54.12 -22.27 -25.28
N LEU A 4 -54.79 -22.06 -24.14
CA LEU A 4 -54.82 -20.72 -23.51
C LEU A 4 -54.70 -20.68 -21.99
N LEU A 5 -54.25 -21.77 -21.34
CA LEU A 5 -54.13 -21.83 -19.87
C LEU A 5 -52.77 -22.32 -19.38
N THR A 6 -51.70 -21.95 -20.08
CA THR A 6 -50.31 -22.30 -19.68
C THR A 6 -49.34 -21.14 -19.95
N PHE A 7 -49.78 -19.90 -19.70
CA PHE A 7 -48.97 -18.70 -19.95
C PHE A 7 -49.12 -17.61 -18.87
N LEU A 8 -49.32 -18.00 -17.61
CA LEU A 8 -49.37 -17.05 -16.48
C LEU A 8 -48.54 -17.47 -15.26
N LEU A 9 -47.48 -18.28 -15.45
CA LEU A 9 -46.54 -18.62 -14.38
C LEU A 9 -45.05 -18.54 -14.79
N VAL A 10 -44.72 -17.94 -15.94
CA VAL A 10 -43.32 -17.71 -16.35
C VAL A 10 -43.11 -16.26 -16.75
N GLN A 11 -43.40 -15.34 -15.82
CA GLN A 11 -42.82 -13.99 -15.80
C GLN A 11 -42.66 -13.54 -14.34
N ALA A 12 -41.84 -14.29 -13.60
CA ALA A 12 -41.20 -13.81 -12.36
C ALA A 12 -39.68 -13.69 -12.53
N PHE A 13 -39.20 -13.65 -13.78
CA PHE A 13 -37.83 -13.34 -14.13
C PHE A 13 -37.85 -12.18 -15.12
N ALA A 14 -37.01 -11.18 -14.85
CA ALA A 14 -36.84 -9.92 -15.57
C ALA A 14 -37.93 -8.87 -15.28
N ILE A 15 -37.69 -8.05 -14.24
CA ILE A 15 -37.36 -6.61 -14.34
C ILE A 15 -37.01 -6.13 -12.92
N ALA A 16 -35.71 -6.04 -12.64
CA ALA A 16 -35.07 -5.03 -11.78
C ALA A 16 -33.53 -5.11 -11.97
N ASP A 17 -33.07 -5.20 -13.21
CA ASP A 17 -31.69 -4.89 -13.56
C ASP A 17 -31.62 -3.39 -13.87
N SER A 18 -31.07 -2.60 -12.94
CA SER A 18 -30.30 -1.39 -13.29
C SER A 18 -29.51 -0.76 -12.13
N GLU A 19 -29.66 -1.19 -10.87
CA GLU A 19 -28.89 -0.63 -9.72
C GLU A 19 -28.42 -1.66 -8.68
N ALA A 20 -28.68 -2.97 -8.87
CA ALA A 20 -28.75 -3.94 -7.76
C ALA A 20 -27.48 -4.77 -7.44
N ASP A 21 -26.32 -4.56 -8.07
CA ASP A 21 -25.14 -5.44 -7.85
C ASP A 21 -23.79 -4.71 -7.70
N THR A 22 -23.79 -3.41 -7.42
CA THR A 22 -22.57 -2.61 -7.26
C THR A 22 -21.93 -2.71 -5.87
N LYS A 23 -22.61 -3.37 -4.93
CA LYS A 23 -22.20 -3.49 -3.53
C LYS A 23 -22.49 -4.90 -3.02
N ILE A 24 -21.47 -5.53 -2.47
CA ILE A 24 -21.58 -6.71 -1.59
C ILE A 24 -21.20 -6.23 -0.18
N GLU A 25 -21.70 -6.86 0.88
CA GLU A 25 -21.51 -6.36 2.26
C GLU A 25 -20.07 -5.83 2.49
N ASP A 26 -19.94 -4.55 2.89
CA ASP A 26 -18.70 -3.77 3.09
C ASP A 26 -17.77 -3.50 1.89
N PHE A 27 -18.06 -4.01 0.69
CA PHE A 27 -17.23 -3.79 -0.51
C PHE A 27 -18.01 -3.20 -1.68
N ARG A 28 -17.36 -2.30 -2.43
CA ARG A 28 -17.87 -1.75 -3.68
C ARG A 28 -17.19 -2.43 -4.86
N MET A 29 -17.95 -2.70 -5.92
CA MET A 29 -17.38 -3.11 -7.19
C MET A 29 -16.50 -1.99 -7.76
N ASP A 30 -15.22 -2.30 -7.96
CA ASP A 30 -14.22 -1.41 -8.56
C ASP A 30 -14.12 -1.66 -10.08
N SER A 31 -14.09 -2.93 -10.48
CA SER A 31 -14.01 -3.32 -11.89
C SER A 31 -14.79 -4.62 -12.12
N SER A 32 -15.52 -4.71 -13.22
CA SER A 32 -16.10 -5.99 -13.68
C SER A 32 -15.28 -6.57 -14.82
N GLY A 33 -15.11 -7.89 -14.84
CA GLY A 33 -14.44 -8.60 -15.93
C GLY A 33 -12.98 -8.18 -16.21
N SER A 34 -12.23 -7.78 -15.18
CA SER A 34 -10.86 -7.31 -15.32
C SER A 34 -9.92 -8.39 -15.87
N SER A 35 -8.95 -8.00 -16.71
CA SER A 35 -7.83 -8.84 -17.19
C SER A 35 -6.64 -8.87 -16.24
N SER A 36 -6.65 -8.08 -15.18
CA SER A 36 -5.61 -8.08 -14.17
C SER A 36 -6.22 -7.90 -12.80
N SER A 37 -5.53 -8.37 -11.77
CA SER A 37 -6.00 -8.26 -10.39
C SER A 37 -4.84 -7.97 -9.45
N PRO A 38 -5.12 -7.41 -8.26
CA PRO A 38 -4.15 -7.40 -7.17
C PRO A 38 -3.58 -8.79 -6.93
N VAL A 39 -2.31 -8.86 -6.49
CA VAL A 39 -1.72 -10.11 -6.01
C VAL A 39 -2.55 -10.63 -4.84
N SER A 40 -3.05 -11.86 -4.96
CA SER A 40 -3.84 -12.49 -3.91
C SER A 40 -2.95 -13.12 -2.85
N PHE A 41 -3.26 -12.90 -1.58
CA PHE A 41 -2.58 -13.59 -0.48
C PHE A 41 -3.26 -14.93 -0.12
N ALA A 42 -4.51 -15.11 -0.55
CA ALA A 42 -5.26 -16.35 -0.36
C ALA A 42 -6.22 -16.58 -1.53
N SER A 43 -6.48 -17.85 -1.84
CA SER A 43 -7.50 -18.26 -2.81
C SER A 43 -8.34 -19.41 -2.26
N HIS A 44 -9.64 -19.38 -2.53
CA HIS A 44 -10.62 -20.36 -2.07
C HIS A 44 -11.63 -20.69 -3.17
N LYS A 45 -12.08 -21.95 -3.25
CA LYS A 45 -13.26 -22.30 -4.03
C LYS A 45 -14.52 -21.99 -3.22
N THR A 46 -15.41 -21.18 -3.78
CA THR A 46 -16.68 -20.80 -3.11
C THR A 46 -17.82 -20.76 -4.12
N SER A 47 -19.07 -20.88 -3.65
CA SER A 47 -20.23 -20.96 -4.55
C SER A 47 -20.65 -19.60 -5.14
N SER A 48 -20.31 -18.48 -4.49
CA SER A 48 -20.71 -17.13 -4.92
C SER A 48 -19.78 -16.03 -4.40
N ARG A 49 -19.86 -14.86 -5.05
CA ARG A 49 -19.19 -13.62 -4.61
C ARG A 49 -19.57 -13.20 -3.19
N ILE A 50 -20.79 -13.50 -2.74
CA ILE A 50 -21.29 -13.15 -1.39
C ILE A 50 -20.55 -13.95 -0.31
N TYR A 51 -20.35 -15.26 -0.54
CA TYR A 51 -19.53 -16.07 0.36
C TYR A 51 -18.07 -15.61 0.34
N CYS A 52 -17.56 -15.23 -0.83
CA CYS A 52 -16.22 -14.68 -0.96
C CYS A 52 -16.03 -13.38 -0.16
N SER A 53 -16.98 -12.44 -0.21
CA SER A 53 -16.91 -11.22 0.61
C SER A 53 -16.99 -11.53 2.10
N GLY A 54 -17.85 -12.47 2.52
CA GLY A 54 -17.91 -12.90 3.92
C GLY A 54 -16.58 -13.49 4.43
N LEU A 55 -15.86 -14.25 3.58
CA LEU A 55 -14.50 -14.69 3.88
C LEU A 55 -13.56 -13.50 4.05
N CYS A 56 -13.61 -12.49 3.16
CA CYS A 56 -12.76 -11.31 3.28
C CYS A 56 -13.04 -10.51 4.56
N SER A 57 -14.32 -10.30 4.91
CA SER A 57 -14.71 -9.52 6.10
C SER A 57 -14.17 -10.12 7.40
N THR A 58 -14.04 -11.44 7.46
CA THR A 58 -13.53 -12.18 8.63
C THR A 58 -12.02 -12.41 8.62
N LYS A 59 -11.33 -12.13 7.50
CA LYS A 59 -9.87 -12.32 7.38
C LYS A 59 -9.13 -11.03 7.71
N PRO A 60 -8.25 -11.03 8.73
CA PRO A 60 -7.40 -9.88 9.04
C PRO A 60 -6.61 -9.43 7.82
N GLY A 61 -6.59 -8.13 7.55
CA GLY A 61 -5.84 -7.53 6.44
C GLY A 61 -6.47 -7.68 5.05
N CYS A 62 -7.59 -8.41 4.89
CA CYS A 62 -8.28 -8.50 3.61
C CYS A 62 -8.97 -7.18 3.27
N PHE A 63 -8.58 -6.54 2.17
CA PHE A 63 -9.13 -5.26 1.72
C PHE A 63 -10.17 -5.42 0.62
N GLY A 64 -10.16 -6.55 -0.06
CA GLY A 64 -11.12 -6.82 -1.13
C GLY A 64 -10.96 -8.20 -1.72
N ILE A 65 -11.83 -8.48 -2.68
CA ILE A 65 -11.92 -9.75 -3.37
C ILE A 65 -11.80 -9.58 -4.87
N CYS A 66 -11.17 -10.55 -5.49
CA CYS A 66 -11.24 -10.82 -6.92
C CYS A 66 -12.06 -12.11 -7.09
N TRP A 67 -13.26 -11.97 -7.67
CA TRP A 67 -14.18 -13.07 -7.93
C TRP A 67 -14.13 -13.52 -9.40
N VAL A 68 -13.72 -14.77 -9.64
CA VAL A 68 -13.73 -15.38 -10.97
C VAL A 68 -14.92 -16.33 -11.07
N ASN A 69 -15.99 -15.88 -11.70
CA ASN A 69 -17.28 -16.60 -11.70
C ASN A 69 -17.22 -17.97 -12.39
N SER A 70 -16.50 -18.08 -13.51
CA SER A 70 -16.36 -19.30 -14.32
C SER A 70 -15.69 -20.43 -13.53
N ALA A 71 -14.66 -20.09 -12.74
CA ALA A 71 -13.83 -21.02 -11.99
C ALA A 71 -14.26 -21.14 -10.51
N LYS A 72 -15.30 -20.40 -10.11
CA LYS A 72 -15.77 -20.29 -8.72
C LYS A 72 -14.64 -19.98 -7.75
N ASP A 73 -13.74 -19.10 -8.19
CA ASP A 73 -12.47 -18.79 -7.53
C ASP A 73 -12.58 -17.46 -6.78
N CYS A 74 -12.37 -17.51 -5.48
CA CYS A 74 -12.39 -16.38 -4.57
C CYS A 74 -10.95 -16.02 -4.17
N ARG A 75 -10.44 -14.91 -4.69
CA ARG A 75 -9.07 -14.45 -4.41
C ARG A 75 -9.12 -13.24 -3.50
N LEU A 76 -8.45 -13.31 -2.36
CA LEU A 76 -8.43 -12.25 -1.35
C LEU A 76 -7.15 -11.42 -1.52
N PHE A 77 -7.26 -10.09 -1.44
CA PHE A 77 -6.10 -9.19 -1.54
C PHE A 77 -6.04 -8.17 -0.40
N THR A 78 -4.83 -7.67 -0.15
CA THR A 78 -4.57 -6.61 0.86
C THR A 78 -4.67 -5.23 0.24
N VAL A 79 -4.71 -4.20 1.09
CA VAL A 79 -4.74 -2.81 0.63
C VAL A 79 -3.44 -2.43 -0.12
N SER A 80 -2.27 -2.90 0.33
CA SER A 80 -1.00 -2.67 -0.38
C SER A 80 -1.02 -3.26 -1.78
N ALA A 81 -1.49 -4.52 -1.93
CA ALA A 81 -1.59 -5.18 -3.25
C ALA A 81 -2.59 -4.46 -4.17
N TYR A 82 -3.65 -3.88 -3.60
CA TYR A 82 -4.60 -3.09 -4.37
C TYR A 82 -3.95 -1.81 -4.92
N PHE A 83 -3.36 -0.96 -4.07
CA PHE A 83 -2.82 0.33 -4.53
C PHE A 83 -1.50 0.22 -5.31
N ASN A 84 -0.70 -0.82 -5.09
CA ASN A 84 0.49 -1.07 -5.90
C ASN A 84 0.12 -1.68 -7.27
N ARG A 85 -0.35 -0.83 -8.19
CA ARG A 85 -0.85 -1.25 -9.51
C ARG A 85 0.21 -1.95 -10.37
N ASP A 86 1.49 -1.63 -10.21
CA ASP A 86 2.59 -2.26 -10.96
C ASP A 86 2.80 -3.73 -10.57
N SER A 87 2.33 -4.13 -9.38
CA SER A 87 2.40 -5.52 -8.91
C SER A 87 1.24 -6.41 -9.39
N TRP A 88 0.25 -5.85 -10.09
CA TRP A 88 -0.94 -6.59 -10.48
C TRP A 88 -0.61 -7.75 -11.43
N THR A 89 -1.24 -8.90 -11.19
CA THR A 89 -1.06 -10.09 -12.00
C THR A 89 -2.00 -10.09 -13.19
N MET A 90 -1.48 -10.35 -14.39
CA MET A 90 -2.27 -10.55 -15.59
C MET A 90 -3.00 -11.90 -15.56
N LEU A 91 -4.26 -11.89 -15.98
CA LEU A 91 -5.13 -13.05 -16.14
C LEU A 91 -5.09 -13.44 -17.61
N THR A 92 -4.43 -14.56 -17.91
CA THR A 92 -3.96 -14.89 -19.26
C THR A 92 -5.04 -15.48 -20.16
N THR A 93 -6.20 -15.85 -19.59
CA THR A 93 -7.34 -16.39 -20.35
C THR A 93 -8.58 -15.51 -20.24
N THR A 94 -9.37 -15.46 -21.31
CA THR A 94 -10.66 -14.74 -21.33
C THR A 94 -11.70 -15.35 -20.40
N THR A 95 -11.51 -16.59 -19.97
CA THR A 95 -12.36 -17.26 -18.98
C THR A 95 -11.99 -16.92 -17.55
N GLU A 96 -10.81 -16.36 -17.28
CA GLU A 96 -10.34 -16.01 -15.93
C GLU A 96 -10.66 -14.57 -15.52
N ARG A 97 -11.50 -13.87 -16.28
CA ARG A 97 -11.88 -12.49 -15.98
C ARG A 97 -12.48 -12.38 -14.59
N CYS A 98 -12.08 -11.33 -13.89
CA CYS A 98 -12.36 -11.17 -12.48
C CYS A 98 -13.17 -9.90 -12.17
N ASP A 99 -14.21 -10.05 -11.37
CA ASP A 99 -14.89 -8.92 -10.76
C ASP A 99 -14.17 -8.53 -9.46
N ILE A 100 -13.67 -7.31 -9.41
CA ILE A 100 -12.91 -6.74 -8.29
C ILE A 100 -13.86 -5.96 -7.41
N TYR A 101 -13.90 -6.32 -6.13
CA TYR A 101 -14.61 -5.58 -5.09
C TYR A 101 -13.62 -5.16 -4.01
N ALA A 102 -13.64 -3.89 -3.61
CA ALA A 102 -12.71 -3.33 -2.64
C ALA A 102 -13.45 -2.50 -1.58
N SER A 103 -12.85 -2.41 -0.38
CA SER A 103 -13.39 -1.57 0.68
C SER A 103 -13.29 -0.09 0.29
N ILE A 104 -14.27 0.71 0.71
CA ILE A 104 -14.25 2.15 0.48
C ILE A 104 -13.37 2.79 1.56
N VAL A 105 -12.33 3.50 1.13
CA VAL A 105 -11.46 4.29 2.01
C VAL A 105 -11.23 5.67 1.41
N ASN A 106 -11.04 6.67 2.27
CA ASN A 106 -10.54 7.96 1.82
C ASN A 106 -9.05 7.82 1.48
N SER A 107 -8.71 7.94 0.21
CA SER A 107 -7.36 7.75 -0.32
C SER A 107 -6.72 9.04 -0.83
N THR A 108 -7.15 10.21 -0.34
CA THR A 108 -6.52 11.48 -0.69
C THR A 108 -5.08 11.52 -0.18
N ILE A 109 -4.13 11.61 -1.11
CA ILE A 109 -2.70 11.68 -0.78
C ILE A 109 -2.39 13.04 -0.15
N GLN A 110 -1.75 12.99 1.01
CA GLN A 110 -1.24 14.13 1.78
C GLN A 110 0.11 13.78 2.38
N GLN A 111 0.82 14.79 2.90
CA GLN A 111 2.02 14.55 3.70
C GLN A 111 1.63 13.87 5.02
N LEU A 112 2.35 12.82 5.38
CA LEU A 112 2.20 12.09 6.63
C LEU A 112 3.25 12.62 7.62
N PRO A 113 2.85 13.26 8.72
CA PRO A 113 3.81 13.83 9.67
C PRO A 113 4.51 12.71 10.44
N PHE A 114 5.83 12.82 10.59
CA PHE A 114 6.57 12.01 11.54
C PHE A 114 6.39 12.57 12.95
N THR A 115 6.08 11.71 13.91
CA THR A 115 5.91 12.05 15.34
C THR A 115 7.15 11.74 16.17
N GLY A 116 8.09 10.99 15.61
CA GLY A 116 9.34 10.64 16.24
C GLY A 116 10.26 9.91 15.27
N CYS A 117 11.49 9.67 15.71
CA CYS A 117 12.48 8.93 14.94
C CYS A 117 13.47 8.21 15.85
N SER A 118 14.20 7.27 15.27
CA SER A 118 15.38 6.64 15.84
C SER A 118 16.37 6.28 14.73
N GLN A 119 17.61 5.96 15.08
CA GLN A 119 18.63 5.54 14.13
C GLN A 119 19.63 4.58 14.80
N SER A 120 20.38 3.80 14.01
CA SER A 120 21.27 2.74 14.51
C SER A 120 22.38 3.21 15.45
N GLY A 121 22.76 4.48 15.36
CA GLY A 121 23.69 5.16 16.26
C GLY A 121 23.90 6.60 15.82
N ASN A 122 24.46 7.47 16.67
CA ASN A 122 24.62 8.90 16.37
C ASN A 122 26.10 9.25 16.18
N SER A 123 26.43 9.99 15.14
CA SER A 123 27.78 10.53 14.91
C SER A 123 27.74 11.98 14.48
N SER A 124 28.84 12.71 14.73
CA SER A 124 29.05 14.09 14.26
C SER A 124 27.96 15.10 14.71
N GLY A 125 27.17 14.76 15.74
CA GLY A 125 26.02 15.56 16.19
C GLY A 125 24.78 15.48 15.30
N GLY A 126 24.75 14.57 14.32
CA GLY A 126 23.62 14.35 13.42
C GLY A 126 22.55 13.43 14.02
N VAL A 127 21.74 13.94 14.94
CA VAL A 127 20.60 13.21 15.52
C VAL A 127 19.49 12.96 14.49
N CYS A 128 18.65 11.95 14.72
CA CYS A 128 17.64 11.52 13.74
C CYS A 128 16.62 12.60 13.40
N SER A 129 16.31 13.48 14.36
CA SER A 129 15.27 14.50 14.22
C SER A 129 15.62 15.58 13.20
N ARG A 130 16.90 15.72 12.84
CA ARG A 130 17.35 16.62 11.78
C ARG A 130 16.90 16.20 10.38
N ALA A 131 16.44 14.97 10.21
CA ALA A 131 15.88 14.51 8.94
C ALA A 131 14.37 14.78 8.82
N ILE A 132 13.73 15.30 9.87
CA ILE A 132 12.29 15.56 9.93
C ILE A 132 12.00 16.92 10.55
N ASP A 133 12.94 17.86 10.43
CA ASP A 133 12.84 19.20 11.03
C ASP A 133 12.22 20.25 10.08
N GLY A 134 11.94 19.86 8.84
CA GLY A 134 11.36 20.71 7.81
C GLY A 134 12.40 21.52 7.02
N ASP A 135 13.69 21.43 7.35
CA ASP A 135 14.74 22.17 6.69
C ASP A 135 15.54 21.30 5.71
N LYS A 136 15.30 21.57 4.42
CA LYS A 136 15.79 20.78 3.29
C LYS A 136 17.22 21.12 2.88
N ARG A 137 17.99 21.87 3.68
CA ARG A 137 19.36 22.26 3.33
C ARG A 137 20.30 21.06 3.34
N GLN A 138 20.81 20.72 2.16
CA GLN A 138 21.61 19.51 1.93
C GLN A 138 23.11 19.66 2.23
N ASN A 139 23.51 20.74 2.91
CA ASN A 139 24.87 20.92 3.39
C ASN A 139 24.91 20.54 4.88
N TYR A 140 25.67 19.51 5.22
CA TYR A 140 25.75 18.97 6.58
C TYR A 140 26.04 20.03 7.65
N PHE A 141 26.93 20.98 7.33
CA PHE A 141 27.35 22.04 8.25
C PHE A 141 26.27 23.10 8.49
N LYS A 142 25.12 23.01 7.81
CA LYS A 142 23.94 23.83 8.10
C LYS A 142 23.09 23.30 9.26
N GLY A 143 23.45 22.13 9.80
CA GLY A 143 22.82 21.56 11.00
C GLY A 143 21.51 20.84 10.76
N SER A 144 21.16 20.58 9.49
CA SER A 144 19.88 20.01 9.05
C SER A 144 20.04 18.62 8.43
N CYS A 145 21.03 17.85 8.87
CA CYS A 145 21.18 16.48 8.42
C CYS A 145 21.45 15.55 9.60
N SER A 146 20.71 14.44 9.62
CA SER A 146 21.02 13.28 10.45
C SER A 146 22.34 12.64 9.99
N HIS A 147 23.01 11.92 10.88
CA HIS A 147 24.22 11.18 10.53
C HIS A 147 24.40 9.99 11.48
N THR A 148 24.34 8.77 10.94
CA THR A 148 24.58 7.57 11.75
C THR A 148 26.06 7.40 12.08
N ASP A 149 26.37 6.59 13.07
CA ASP A 149 27.67 5.93 13.11
C ASP A 149 27.68 4.71 12.17
N LEU A 150 28.63 3.80 12.37
CA LEU A 150 28.78 2.57 11.58
C LEU A 150 28.24 1.32 12.31
N THR A 151 27.36 1.49 13.30
CA THR A 151 26.71 0.37 13.99
C THR A 151 25.79 -0.37 13.02
N VAL A 152 26.03 -1.67 12.85
CA VAL A 152 25.32 -2.54 11.91
C VAL A 152 24.13 -3.23 12.60
N PRO A 153 22.95 -3.34 11.93
CA PRO A 153 22.62 -2.74 10.64
C PRO A 153 22.55 -1.21 10.71
N ILE A 154 22.95 -0.53 9.63
CA ILE A 154 22.93 0.94 9.54
C ILE A 154 21.57 1.39 9.03
N TRP A 155 20.80 2.12 9.84
CA TRP A 155 19.43 2.52 9.49
C TRP A 155 19.00 3.83 10.15
N TRP A 156 18.01 4.48 9.53
CA TRP A 156 17.19 5.56 10.10
C TRP A 156 15.72 5.14 10.03
N GLU A 157 14.94 5.42 11.07
CA GLU A 157 13.51 5.10 11.12
C GLU A 157 12.68 6.25 11.67
N GLY A 158 11.58 6.56 10.98
CA GLY A 158 10.57 7.54 11.39
C GLY A 158 9.26 6.86 11.80
N GLN A 159 8.58 7.45 12.77
CA GLN A 159 7.33 6.95 13.35
C GLN A 159 6.15 7.84 12.92
N LEU A 160 5.15 7.26 12.27
CA LEU A 160 3.89 7.92 11.91
C LEU A 160 2.90 7.86 13.10
N PRO A 161 1.95 8.81 13.20
CA PRO A 161 1.03 8.87 14.36
C PRO A 161 0.07 7.68 14.43
N GLN A 162 -0.18 7.03 13.30
CA GLN A 162 -1.07 5.88 13.19
C GLN A 162 -0.79 5.12 11.89
N GLN A 163 -1.42 3.96 11.75
CA GLN A 163 -1.31 3.15 10.54
C GLN A 163 -1.75 3.96 9.32
N SER A 164 -0.89 3.97 8.30
CA SER A 164 -1.05 4.77 7.10
C SER A 164 -0.66 3.98 5.87
N MET A 165 -1.33 4.23 4.76
CA MET A 165 -0.84 3.79 3.47
C MET A 165 0.26 4.75 3.05
N VAL A 166 1.52 4.31 3.09
CA VAL A 166 2.67 5.10 2.61
C VAL A 166 2.77 4.91 1.11
N ALA A 167 2.27 5.89 0.34
CA ALA A 167 2.28 5.85 -1.12
C ALA A 167 3.68 6.14 -1.67
N SER A 168 4.35 7.15 -1.13
CA SER A 168 5.72 7.48 -1.51
C SER A 168 6.51 8.13 -0.37
N VAL A 169 7.83 8.15 -0.53
CA VAL A 169 8.77 8.80 0.39
C VAL A 169 9.76 9.65 -0.41
N THR A 170 9.87 10.92 -0.07
CA THR A 170 10.88 11.83 -0.62
C THR A 170 12.08 11.87 0.32
N ILE A 171 13.30 11.72 -0.22
CA ILE A 171 14.56 11.80 0.54
C ILE A 171 15.43 12.91 -0.05
N TYR A 172 15.90 13.79 0.82
CA TYR A 172 16.89 14.83 0.53
C TYR A 172 18.25 14.34 1.05
N ASN A 173 19.15 14.00 0.12
CA ASN A 173 20.49 13.50 0.39
C ASN A 173 21.44 14.63 0.80
N ARG A 174 22.54 14.32 1.48
CA ARG A 174 23.65 15.26 1.66
C ARG A 174 24.31 15.57 0.31
N GLN A 175 24.72 16.82 0.07
CA GLN A 175 25.29 17.29 -1.20
C GLN A 175 26.63 18.04 -1.08
N ASP A 176 27.06 18.44 0.12
CA ASP A 176 28.38 19.06 0.31
C ASP A 176 29.55 18.06 0.22
N CYS A 177 29.28 16.76 0.43
CA CYS A 177 30.16 15.64 0.12
C CYS A 177 29.37 14.33 0.17
N CYS A 178 30.02 13.23 -0.24
CA CYS A 178 29.69 11.88 0.25
C CYS A 178 28.27 11.39 -0.08
N ALA A 179 27.66 11.96 -1.13
CA ALA A 179 26.30 11.64 -1.55
C ALA A 179 26.13 10.16 -1.95
N ASP A 180 27.24 9.51 -2.34
CA ASP A 180 27.34 8.11 -2.74
C ASP A 180 27.07 7.09 -1.63
N ARG A 181 27.03 7.54 -0.36
CA ARG A 181 26.71 6.68 0.79
C ARG A 181 25.24 6.23 0.84
N LEU A 182 24.37 6.89 0.07
CA LEU A 182 22.94 6.61 -0.09
C LEU A 182 22.61 5.99 -1.45
N ASN A 183 23.57 5.40 -2.15
CA ASN A 183 23.36 4.79 -3.47
C ASN A 183 22.71 3.41 -3.42
N ASN A 184 22.81 2.70 -2.30
CA ASN A 184 22.29 1.35 -2.16
C ASN A 184 21.66 1.12 -0.79
N PHE A 185 20.34 1.24 -0.72
CA PHE A 185 19.53 1.08 0.48
C PHE A 185 18.17 0.46 0.16
N GLN A 186 17.46 0.02 1.19
CA GLN A 186 16.06 -0.38 1.09
C GLN A 186 15.18 0.60 1.88
N LEU A 187 14.03 0.93 1.29
CA LEU A 187 12.92 1.59 1.99
C LEU A 187 11.98 0.50 2.47
N LEU A 188 11.75 0.48 3.78
CA LEU A 188 10.83 -0.45 4.42
C LEU A 188 9.71 0.31 5.11
N VAL A 189 8.52 -0.28 5.10
CA VAL A 189 7.40 0.17 5.93
C VAL A 189 6.93 -1.00 6.78
N ASP A 190 6.97 -0.84 8.11
CA ASP A 190 6.76 -1.91 9.11
C ASP A 190 7.56 -3.20 8.79
N GLY A 191 8.82 -3.03 8.35
CA GLY A 191 9.74 -4.13 8.04
C GLY A 191 9.52 -4.80 6.67
N VAL A 192 8.53 -4.37 5.89
CA VAL A 192 8.31 -4.84 4.51
C VAL A 192 9.06 -3.92 3.55
N VAL A 193 9.98 -4.49 2.76
CA VAL A 193 10.67 -3.76 1.69
C VAL A 193 9.65 -3.38 0.61
N CYS A 194 9.46 -2.08 0.38
CA CYS A 194 8.57 -1.56 -0.65
C CYS A 194 9.31 -0.84 -1.78
N TYR A 195 10.56 -0.44 -1.54
CA TYR A 195 11.45 0.06 -2.58
C TYR A 195 12.89 -0.41 -2.32
N ASP A 196 13.56 -0.80 -3.39
CA ASP A 196 14.93 -1.30 -3.36
C ASP A 196 15.80 -0.41 -4.27
N MET A 197 16.65 0.42 -3.65
CA MET A 197 17.53 1.33 -4.37
C MET A 197 18.89 0.69 -4.60
N ASN A 198 19.36 0.76 -5.85
CA ASN A 198 20.72 0.38 -6.23
C ASN A 198 21.13 1.19 -7.47
N ILE A 199 21.86 2.29 -7.27
CA ILE A 199 22.28 3.21 -8.34
C ILE A 199 23.78 3.47 -8.28
N ALA A 200 24.39 3.82 -9.42
CA ALA A 200 25.81 4.18 -9.48
C ALA A 200 26.07 5.67 -9.21
N ILE A 201 25.12 6.53 -9.58
CA ILE A 201 25.27 7.99 -9.52
C ILE A 201 24.41 8.52 -8.37
N PRO A 202 24.98 9.30 -7.43
CA PRO A 202 24.21 9.86 -6.32
C PRO A 202 23.08 10.79 -6.76
N PHE A 203 21.97 10.76 -6.04
CA PHE A 203 20.88 11.73 -6.19
C PHE A 203 21.03 12.88 -5.20
N SER A 204 20.46 14.03 -5.56
CA SER A 204 20.19 15.11 -4.61
C SER A 204 18.88 14.86 -3.87
N VAL A 205 17.78 14.79 -4.62
CA VAL A 205 16.44 14.49 -4.08
C VAL A 205 15.85 13.37 -4.90
N THR A 206 15.18 12.43 -4.24
CA THR A 206 14.46 11.34 -4.93
C THR A 206 13.10 11.11 -4.28
N ASN A 207 12.10 10.76 -5.08
CA ASN A 207 10.78 10.35 -4.62
C ASN A 207 10.57 8.87 -4.95
N LEU A 208 10.30 8.07 -3.94
CA LEU A 208 10.26 6.61 -4.02
C LEU A 208 8.83 6.13 -3.85
N SER A 209 8.28 5.47 -4.88
CA SER A 209 6.99 4.78 -4.78
C SER A 209 7.10 3.58 -3.84
N CYS A 210 6.12 3.39 -2.96
CA CYS A 210 6.16 2.36 -1.91
C CYS A 210 4.84 1.59 -1.78
N TRP A 211 3.70 2.31 -1.73
CA TRP A 211 2.35 1.73 -1.59
C TRP A 211 2.25 0.63 -0.52
N GLN A 212 2.85 0.87 0.65
CA GLN A 212 2.87 -0.09 1.74
C GLN A 212 2.15 0.45 2.96
N LEU A 213 1.27 -0.38 3.52
CA LEU A 213 0.59 -0.11 4.78
C LEU A 213 1.55 -0.27 5.96
N GLY A 214 1.63 0.73 6.83
CA GLY A 214 2.31 0.62 8.11
C GLY A 214 2.42 1.94 8.85
N SER A 215 3.24 1.95 9.90
CA SER A 215 3.46 3.12 10.76
C SER A 215 4.94 3.48 10.97
N GLN A 216 5.85 2.59 10.61
CA GLN A 216 7.30 2.80 10.73
C GLN A 216 7.92 2.86 9.34
N VAL A 217 8.55 3.98 9.00
CA VAL A 217 9.25 4.18 7.71
C VAL A 217 10.75 4.08 7.96
N ARG A 218 11.42 3.08 7.40
CA ARG A 218 12.84 2.81 7.61
C ARG A 218 13.65 2.90 6.33
N ILE A 219 14.78 3.59 6.40
CA ILE A 219 15.86 3.52 5.42
C ILE A 219 16.93 2.59 5.97
N LEU A 220 17.12 1.44 5.35
CA LEU A 220 18.15 0.46 5.71
C LEU A 220 19.28 0.54 4.69
N ASN A 221 20.45 1.04 5.10
CA ASN A 221 21.61 1.07 4.22
C ASN A 221 22.11 -0.34 3.96
N ARG A 222 22.40 -0.66 2.70
CA ARG A 222 23.08 -1.91 2.32
C ARG A 222 24.56 -1.70 1.99
N GLN A 223 25.04 -0.46 2.09
CA GLN A 223 26.45 -0.14 2.06
C GLN A 223 26.99 -0.08 3.48
N PHE A 224 28.26 -0.46 3.66
CA PHE A 224 28.99 -0.22 4.91
C PHE A 224 29.43 1.25 4.98
N ALA A 225 28.46 2.16 5.05
CA ALA A 225 28.65 3.59 5.09
C ALA A 225 27.59 4.26 5.96
N ALA A 226 27.97 5.35 6.64
CA ALA A 226 27.03 6.10 7.46
C ALA A 226 25.89 6.68 6.61
N LEU A 227 24.65 6.57 7.10
CA LEU A 227 23.50 7.25 6.51
C LEU A 227 23.51 8.71 6.90
N CYS A 228 23.33 9.59 5.91
CA CYS A 228 23.21 11.02 6.11
C CYS A 228 22.00 11.53 5.35
N ILE A 229 20.86 11.62 6.02
CA ILE A 229 19.60 12.11 5.46
C ILE A 229 19.40 13.54 5.94
N CYS A 230 19.25 14.47 5.00
CA CYS A 230 19.01 15.88 5.31
C CYS A 230 17.53 16.21 5.47
N GLU A 231 16.65 15.51 4.77
CA GLU A 231 15.22 15.56 5.07
C GLU A 231 14.54 14.31 4.50
N ILE A 232 13.50 13.82 5.15
CA ILE A 232 12.66 12.73 4.68
C ILE A 232 11.19 13.05 4.92
N GLU A 233 10.40 12.94 3.85
CA GLU A 233 8.97 13.24 3.86
C GLU A 233 8.19 12.02 3.36
N ALA A 234 7.22 11.54 4.14
CA ALA A 234 6.32 10.49 3.70
C ALA A 234 5.02 11.09 3.17
N PHE A 235 4.47 10.50 2.11
CA PHE A 235 3.21 10.91 1.50
C PHE A 235 2.28 9.70 1.36
N GLY A 236 1.00 9.92 1.59
CA GLY A 236 0.02 8.85 1.64
C GLY A 236 -1.28 9.28 2.29
N PHE A 237 -1.99 8.33 2.90
CA PHE A 237 -3.22 8.63 3.62
C PHE A 237 -3.31 7.78 4.90
N PHE A 238 -3.97 8.33 5.91
CA PHE A 238 -4.24 7.58 7.13
C PHE A 238 -5.19 6.43 6.83
N PHE A 239 -4.83 5.24 7.29
CA PHE A 239 -5.62 4.05 7.03
C PHE A 239 -6.40 3.68 8.28
N SER A 240 -7.71 3.87 8.21
CA SER A 240 -8.66 3.32 9.17
C SER A 240 -9.59 2.38 8.41
N THR A 241 -9.60 1.11 8.78
CA THR A 241 -10.72 0.25 8.41
C THR A 241 -11.82 0.53 9.41
N ASP A 242 -12.83 1.31 9.01
CA ASP A 242 -14.06 1.43 9.79
C ASP A 242 -14.82 0.09 9.69
N ARG A 243 -14.36 -0.89 10.47
CA ARG A 243 -15.07 -2.14 10.78
C ARG A 243 -15.52 -2.15 12.24
N SER A 244 -15.68 -0.97 12.83
CA SER A 244 -16.44 -0.83 14.06
C SER A 244 -17.81 -1.46 13.78
N PRO A 245 -18.28 -2.45 14.56
CA PRO A 245 -19.70 -2.77 14.50
C PRO A 245 -20.43 -1.46 14.78
N LYS A 246 -21.25 -0.99 13.83
CA LYS A 246 -22.20 0.09 14.13
C LYS A 246 -22.94 -0.39 15.37
N ARG A 247 -22.68 0.28 16.49
CA ARG A 247 -23.37 0.00 17.75
C ARG A 247 -24.86 0.19 17.43
N PRO A 248 -25.72 -0.80 17.72
CA PRO A 248 -27.14 -0.76 17.34
C PRO A 248 -27.83 0.50 17.89
#